data_AF-A0A538FA36-F1
#
_entry.id   AF-A0A538FA36-F1
#
_cell.length_a   1.000
_cell.length_b   1.000
_cell.length_c   1.000
_cell.angle_alpha   90.00
_cell.angle_beta   90.00
_cell.angle_gamma   90.00
#
_symmetry.space_group_name_H-M   'P 1'
#
loop_
_entity.id
_entity.type
_entity.pdbx_description
1 polymer ?
#
loop_
_entity_poly.entity_id
_entity_poly.type
_entity_poly.pdbx_seq_one_letter_code
_entity_poly.pdbx_strand_id
1 'polypeptide(L)'
;MGEHTMQVSQLMVTHGTLARSHGVFGQLDFETVHFFWDSAIWLSLCFLLFRFARGNPWLWVAFAAASLHEVEHLYLYWLYQFHQSFYLHGGFEGIMGNGGVIGSPLARPYLHFAYNLIVVTPMVLALWDETRRLVASPSPPVQSTMVPA
;
A
#
# COMPACT_ATOMS: atom_id res chain seq x y z
N MET A 1 -3.27 5.92 4.06
CA MET A 1 -4.66 5.46 4.33
C MET A 1 -5.58 6.50 4.95
N GLY A 2 -5.39 6.92 6.21
CA GLY A 2 -6.31 7.88 6.86
C GLY A 2 -6.48 9.18 6.07
N GLU A 3 -5.38 9.68 5.49
CA GLU A 3 -5.39 10.87 4.63
C GLU A 3 -6.30 10.71 3.40
N HIS A 4 -6.14 9.64 2.62
CA HIS A 4 -6.95 9.39 1.43
C HIS A 4 -8.40 9.04 1.77
N THR A 5 -8.68 8.38 2.91
CA THR A 5 -10.06 8.19 3.38
C THR A 5 -10.73 9.55 3.57
N MET A 6 -10.04 10.50 4.20
CA MET A 6 -10.57 11.84 4.39
C MET A 6 -10.70 12.58 3.06
N GLN A 7 -9.71 12.47 2.17
CA GLN A 7 -9.73 13.10 0.85
C GLN A 7 -10.92 12.62 0.00
N VAL A 8 -11.15 11.31 -0.07
CA VAL A 8 -12.28 10.71 -0.78
C VAL A 8 -13.61 11.10 -0.12
N SER A 9 -13.67 11.15 1.21
CA SER A 9 -14.86 11.62 1.94
C SER A 9 -15.18 13.08 1.60
N GLN A 10 -14.17 13.94 1.58
CA GLN A 10 -14.31 15.33 1.16
C GLN A 10 -14.77 15.41 -0.29
N LEU A 11 -14.23 14.62 -1.21
CA LEU A 11 -14.64 14.60 -2.62
C LEU A 11 -16.12 14.22 -2.77
N MET A 12 -16.60 13.24 -2.01
CA MET A 12 -18.03 12.86 -2.03
C MET A 12 -18.92 14.02 -1.56
N VAL A 13 -18.51 14.75 -0.51
CA VAL A 13 -19.27 15.89 0.03
C VAL A 13 -19.17 17.13 -0.84
N THR A 14 -18.04 17.35 -1.53
CA THR A 14 -17.80 18.52 -2.38
C THR A 14 -18.18 18.29 -3.84
N HIS A 15 -18.89 17.20 -4.14
CA HIS A 15 -19.31 16.80 -5.48
C HIS A 15 -18.13 16.73 -6.48
N GLY A 16 -16.99 16.21 -6.03
CA GLY A 16 -15.79 16.00 -6.84
C GLY A 16 -14.84 17.20 -6.94
N THR A 17 -15.03 18.24 -6.11
CA THR A 17 -14.18 19.45 -6.18
C THR A 17 -12.83 19.21 -5.50
N LEU A 18 -11.81 18.81 -6.27
CA LEU A 18 -10.46 18.50 -5.77
C LEU A 18 -9.80 19.65 -5.01
N ALA A 19 -10.02 20.90 -5.43
CA ALA A 19 -9.49 22.09 -4.76
C ALA A 19 -10.02 22.27 -3.32
N ARG A 20 -11.04 21.52 -2.92
CA ARG A 20 -11.61 21.51 -1.56
C ARG A 20 -11.41 20.16 -0.85
N SER A 21 -10.59 19.27 -1.41
CA SER A 21 -10.48 17.89 -0.97
C SER A 21 -9.02 17.45 -0.96
N HIS A 22 -8.36 17.69 0.18
CA HIS A 22 -6.92 17.52 0.36
C HIS A 22 -6.57 16.54 1.50
N GLY A 23 -7.55 15.85 2.08
CA GLY A 23 -7.30 15.03 3.27
C GLY A 23 -7.29 15.84 4.55
N VAL A 24 -6.71 15.28 5.62
CA VAL A 24 -6.63 15.95 6.93
C VAL A 24 -5.50 16.98 6.93
N PHE A 25 -4.35 16.63 6.35
CA PHE A 25 -3.15 17.45 6.39
C PHE A 25 -2.75 18.06 5.03
N GLY A 26 -3.18 17.49 3.91
CA GLY A 26 -2.75 17.85 2.56
C GLY A 26 -1.35 17.35 2.22
N GLN A 27 -0.39 17.58 3.11
CA GLN A 27 1.03 17.31 2.87
C GLN A 27 1.36 15.82 2.83
N LEU A 28 0.51 14.97 3.43
CA LEU A 28 0.69 13.52 3.37
C LEU A 28 0.31 12.93 1.99
N ASP A 29 -0.35 13.72 1.13
CA ASP A 29 -0.71 13.34 -0.25
C ASP A 29 0.38 13.75 -1.27
N PHE A 30 1.59 14.07 -0.81
CA PHE A 30 2.71 14.45 -1.69
C PHE A 30 3.41 13.23 -2.29
N GLU A 31 3.80 13.32 -3.56
CA GLU A 31 4.46 12.20 -4.27
C GLU A 31 5.73 11.72 -3.55
N THR A 32 6.51 12.64 -2.98
CA THR A 32 7.68 12.28 -2.18
C THR A 32 7.32 11.44 -0.95
N VAL A 33 6.19 11.72 -0.29
CA VAL A 33 5.73 10.95 0.88
C VAL A 33 5.34 9.55 0.45
N HIS A 34 4.59 9.43 -0.65
CA HIS A 34 4.21 8.14 -1.23
C HIS A 34 5.43 7.30 -1.59
N PHE A 35 6.38 7.87 -2.34
CA PHE A 35 7.63 7.19 -2.70
C PHE A 35 8.31 6.56 -1.49
N PHE A 36 8.56 7.31 -0.42
CA PHE A 36 9.23 6.76 0.76
C PHE A 36 8.37 5.75 1.53
N TRP A 37 7.06 5.98 1.62
CA TRP A 37 6.15 5.14 2.36
C TRP A 37 5.89 3.80 1.67
N ASP A 38 5.57 3.82 0.38
CA ASP A 38 5.33 2.63 -0.43
C ASP A 38 6.61 1.78 -0.58
N SER A 39 7.78 2.41 -0.78
CA SER A 39 9.07 1.71 -0.75
C SER A 39 9.30 1.02 0.61
N ALA A 40 8.99 1.68 1.73
CA ALA A 40 9.15 1.11 3.06
C ALA A 40 8.20 -0.08 3.31
N ILE A 41 6.95 0.01 2.86
CA ILE A 41 6.00 -1.11 2.89
C ILE A 41 6.53 -2.26 2.05
N TRP A 42 6.95 -2.00 0.82
CA TRP A 42 7.42 -3.02 -0.12
C TRP A 42 8.65 -3.76 0.43
N LEU A 43 9.63 -3.03 0.97
CA LEU A 43 10.81 -3.62 1.61
C LEU A 43 10.45 -4.43 2.87
N SER A 44 9.49 -3.96 3.66
CA SER A 44 9.01 -4.68 4.84
C SER A 44 8.31 -5.99 4.45
N LEU A 45 7.53 -6.00 3.38
CA LEU A 45 6.89 -7.21 2.84
C LEU A 45 7.92 -8.20 2.29
N CYS A 46 8.96 -7.73 1.59
CA CYS A 46 10.11 -8.55 1.21
C CYS A 46 10.73 -9.21 2.44
N PHE A 47 10.99 -8.44 3.51
CA PHE A 47 11.54 -8.94 4.75
C PHE A 47 10.66 -10.03 5.39
N LEU A 48 9.35 -9.77 5.50
CA LEU A 48 8.41 -10.72 6.09
C LEU A 48 8.27 -11.98 5.25
N LEU A 49 8.33 -11.89 3.91
CA LEU A 49 8.27 -13.05 3.04
C LEU A 49 9.44 -14.00 3.29
N PHE A 50 10.66 -13.50 3.55
CA PHE A 50 11.79 -14.37 3.90
C PHE A 50 11.50 -15.26 5.11
N ARG A 51 10.68 -14.81 6.05
CA ARG A 51 10.40 -15.51 7.31
C ARG A 51 9.08 -16.29 7.32
N PHE A 52 8.05 -15.82 6.63
CA PHE A 52 6.67 -16.31 6.78
C PHE A 52 6.01 -16.78 5.46
N ALA A 53 6.70 -16.68 4.31
CA ALA A 53 6.12 -16.95 2.99
C ALA A 53 5.45 -18.33 2.82
N ARG A 54 5.96 -19.37 3.50
CA ARG A 54 5.43 -20.74 3.33
C ARG A 54 4.09 -20.97 4.01
N GLY A 55 3.84 -20.25 5.10
CA GLY A 55 2.63 -20.41 5.91
C GLY A 55 1.54 -19.41 5.55
N ASN A 56 1.90 -18.28 4.94
CA ASN A 56 1.03 -17.12 4.86
C ASN A 56 0.76 -16.69 3.41
N PRO A 57 -0.31 -17.21 2.77
CA PRO A 57 -0.63 -16.86 1.38
C PRO A 57 -1.03 -15.40 1.22
N TRP A 58 -1.62 -14.78 2.24
CA TRP A 58 -2.01 -13.37 2.22
C TRP A 58 -0.80 -12.44 2.12
N LEU A 59 0.35 -12.85 2.65
CA LEU A 59 1.59 -12.09 2.52
C LEU A 59 2.07 -12.01 1.06
N TRP A 60 1.85 -13.06 0.26
CA TRP A 60 2.12 -13.05 -1.18
C TRP A 60 1.15 -12.13 -1.93
N VAL A 61 -0.13 -12.16 -1.58
CA VAL A 61 -1.15 -11.26 -2.17
C VAL A 61 -0.82 -9.80 -1.85
N ALA A 62 -0.48 -9.51 -0.60
CA ALA A 62 -0.04 -8.17 -0.17
C ALA A 62 1.21 -7.73 -0.92
N PHE A 63 2.21 -8.60 -1.07
CA PHE A 63 3.43 -8.30 -1.80
C PHE A 63 3.19 -8.04 -3.29
N ALA A 64 2.35 -8.83 -3.95
CA ALA A 64 2.00 -8.62 -5.35
C ALA A 64 1.27 -7.28 -5.56
N ALA A 65 0.30 -6.97 -4.70
CA ALA A 65 -0.43 -5.70 -4.73
C ALA A 65 0.51 -4.51 -4.45
N ALA A 66 1.36 -4.61 -3.42
CA ALA A 66 2.33 -3.58 -3.08
C ALA A 66 3.36 -3.38 -4.20
N SER A 67 3.77 -4.44 -4.90
CA SER A 67 4.70 -4.33 -6.03
C SER A 67 4.08 -3.57 -7.20
N LEU A 68 2.80 -3.81 -7.51
CA LEU A 68 2.10 -3.06 -8.54
C LEU A 68 2.00 -1.57 -8.17
N HIS A 69 1.65 -1.28 -6.92
CA HIS A 69 1.51 0.09 -6.42
C HIS A 69 2.87 0.82 -6.38
N GLU A 70 3.92 0.14 -5.92
CA GLU A 70 5.26 0.69 -5.84
C GLU A 70 5.82 1.04 -7.22
N VAL A 71 5.62 0.19 -8.23
CA VAL A 71 6.08 0.48 -9.60
C VAL A 71 5.46 1.76 -10.15
N GLU A 72 4.18 2.04 -9.83
CA GLU A 72 3.55 3.32 -10.17
C GLU A 72 4.22 4.48 -9.45
N HIS A 73 4.44 4.39 -8.14
CA HIS A 73 5.06 5.48 -7.39
C HIS A 73 6.53 5.72 -7.74
N LEU A 74 7.29 4.68 -8.10
CA LEU A 74 8.64 4.84 -8.65
C LEU A 74 8.62 5.64 -9.96
N TYR A 75 7.66 5.35 -10.84
CA TYR A 75 7.52 6.07 -12.11
C TYR A 75 7.02 7.50 -11.92
N LEU A 76 5.99 7.70 -11.09
CA LEU A 76 5.45 9.02 -10.79
C LEU A 76 6.47 9.91 -10.10
N TYR A 77 7.26 9.35 -9.18
CA TYR A 77 8.36 10.06 -8.55
C TYR A 77 9.47 10.42 -9.55
N TRP A 78 9.81 9.52 -10.48
CA TRP A 78 10.74 9.84 -11.56
C TRP A 78 10.21 10.99 -12.44
N LEU A 79 8.93 10.97 -12.83
CA LEU A 79 8.30 12.08 -13.54
C LEU A 79 8.31 13.38 -12.72
N TYR A 80 8.01 13.29 -11.43
CA TYR A 80 7.98 14.43 -10.52
C TYR A 80 9.36 15.13 -10.46
N GLN A 81 10.45 14.36 -10.48
CA GLN A 81 11.81 14.89 -10.38
C GLN A 81 12.41 15.35 -11.71
N PHE A 82 12.10 14.67 -12.82
CA PHE A 82 12.79 14.90 -14.10
C PHE A 82 11.89 15.50 -15.19
N HIS A 83 10.57 15.39 -15.05
CA HIS A 83 9.59 15.76 -16.08
C HIS A 83 8.37 16.47 -15.46
N GLN A 84 8.62 17.45 -14.60
CA GLN A 84 7.60 18.12 -13.79
C GLN A 84 6.43 18.71 -14.60
N SER A 85 6.69 19.24 -15.80
CA SER A 85 5.62 19.73 -16.68
C SER A 85 4.66 18.62 -17.09
N PHE A 86 5.18 17.46 -17.49
CA PHE A 86 4.37 16.29 -17.84
C PHE A 86 3.65 15.70 -16.62
N TYR A 87 4.31 15.66 -15.47
CA TYR A 87 3.71 15.24 -14.20
C TYR A 87 2.50 16.11 -13.81
N LEU A 88 2.63 17.44 -13.89
CA LEU A 88 1.56 18.38 -13.54
C LEU A 88 0.36 18.30 -14.51
N HIS A 89 0.58 17.87 -15.75
CA HIS A 89 -0.49 17.58 -16.70
C HIS A 89 -1.05 16.16 -16.56
N GLY A 90 -0.60 15.41 -15.55
CA GLY A 90 -1.16 14.12 -15.20
C GLY A 90 -0.42 12.91 -15.72
N GLY A 91 0.81 13.03 -16.25
CA GLY A 91 1.58 11.87 -16.72
C GLY A 91 0.95 11.18 -17.94
N PHE A 92 1.31 9.91 -18.20
CA PHE A 92 0.53 9.08 -19.12
C PHE A 92 -0.79 8.73 -18.44
N GLU A 93 -1.92 9.09 -19.06
CA GLU A 93 -3.28 8.93 -18.54
C GLU A 93 -3.62 7.44 -18.22
N GLY A 94 -3.31 7.01 -17.00
CA GLY A 94 -3.84 5.80 -16.39
C GLY A 94 -3.05 4.52 -16.38
N ILE A 95 -3.14 3.86 -15.22
CA ILE A 95 -2.15 3.11 -14.43
C ILE A 95 -1.20 4.04 -13.69
N MET A 96 -0.82 5.22 -14.22
CA MET A 96 0.12 6.15 -13.57
C MET A 96 -0.15 7.64 -13.92
N GLY A 97 -1.41 8.10 -13.88
CA GLY A 97 -1.76 9.46 -14.30
C GLY A 97 -3.23 9.87 -14.19
N ASN A 98 -3.55 11.13 -14.52
CA ASN A 98 -4.89 11.74 -14.43
C ASN A 98 -5.91 10.95 -15.30
N GLY A 99 -6.97 10.39 -14.70
CA GLY A 99 -8.04 9.61 -15.38
C GLY A 99 -7.83 8.09 -15.47
N GLY A 100 -7.30 7.44 -14.43
CA GLY A 100 -6.46 6.25 -14.64
C GLY A 100 -7.07 4.89 -15.10
N VAL A 101 -6.16 3.93 -15.34
CA VAL A 101 -6.17 2.54 -15.90
C VAL A 101 -6.28 2.37 -17.44
N ILE A 102 -6.01 3.40 -18.26
CA ILE A 102 -6.39 3.48 -19.70
C ILE A 102 -7.84 3.95 -19.82
N GLY A 103 -8.03 5.27 -19.88
CA GLY A 103 -9.30 5.91 -20.22
C GLY A 103 -10.46 5.63 -19.25
N SER A 104 -10.21 5.29 -17.97
CA SER A 104 -11.32 5.10 -17.03
C SER A 104 -11.85 6.44 -16.51
N PRO A 105 -13.15 6.52 -16.15
CA PRO A 105 -13.75 7.74 -15.64
C PRO A 105 -13.36 8.07 -14.19
N LEU A 106 -12.50 7.27 -13.54
CA LEU A 106 -12.15 7.44 -12.13
C LEU A 106 -11.00 8.42 -11.97
N ALA A 107 -11.26 9.53 -11.27
CA ALA A 107 -10.23 10.51 -10.91
C ALA A 107 -9.15 9.89 -10.01
N ARG A 108 -7.90 10.36 -10.14
CA ARG A 108 -6.70 9.88 -9.43
C ARG A 108 -6.93 9.57 -7.94
N PRO A 109 -7.61 10.42 -7.13
CA PRO A 109 -7.82 10.13 -5.71
C PRO A 109 -8.62 8.86 -5.42
N TYR A 110 -9.61 8.54 -6.27
CA TYR A 110 -10.43 7.33 -6.10
C TYR A 110 -9.64 6.07 -6.43
N LEU A 111 -8.84 6.10 -7.50
CA LEU A 111 -7.97 4.98 -7.89
C LEU A 111 -6.90 4.73 -6.84
N HIS A 112 -6.24 5.81 -6.39
CA HIS A 112 -5.21 5.72 -5.37
C HIS A 112 -5.77 5.18 -4.04
N PHE A 113 -6.99 5.57 -3.66
CA PHE A 113 -7.68 4.97 -2.52
C PHE A 113 -7.99 3.48 -2.71
N ALA A 114 -8.43 3.07 -3.90
CA ALA A 114 -8.67 1.66 -4.21
C ALA A 114 -7.38 0.82 -4.13
N TYR A 115 -6.27 1.33 -4.67
CA TYR A 115 -4.96 0.66 -4.60
C TYR A 115 -4.52 0.46 -3.16
N ASN A 116 -4.61 1.53 -2.37
CA ASN A 116 -4.39 1.47 -0.94
C ASN A 116 -5.23 0.35 -0.27
N LEU A 117 -6.52 0.20 -0.61
CA LEU A 117 -7.37 -0.85 -0.03
C LEU A 117 -6.92 -2.25 -0.45
N ILE A 118 -6.53 -2.42 -1.71
CA ILE A 118 -6.03 -3.68 -2.26
C ILE A 118 -4.68 -4.07 -1.64
N VAL A 119 -3.87 -3.11 -1.19
CA VAL A 119 -2.61 -3.37 -0.47
C VAL A 119 -2.86 -3.65 1.02
N VAL A 120 -3.61 -2.77 1.70
CA VAL A 120 -3.76 -2.84 3.17
C VAL A 120 -4.62 -4.02 3.62
N THR A 121 -5.66 -4.37 2.87
CA THR A 121 -6.54 -5.50 3.23
C THR A 121 -5.77 -6.83 3.36
N PRO A 122 -5.00 -7.29 2.35
CA PRO A 122 -4.22 -8.51 2.48
C PRO A 122 -3.09 -8.39 3.52
N MET A 123 -2.56 -7.20 3.80
CA MET A 123 -1.61 -7.02 4.92
C MET A 123 -2.26 -7.32 6.28
N VAL A 124 -3.47 -6.81 6.51
CA VAL A 124 -4.24 -7.09 7.75
C VAL A 124 -4.59 -8.58 7.83
N LEU A 125 -5.00 -9.19 6.72
CA LEU A 125 -5.28 -10.62 6.66
C LEU A 125 -4.03 -11.48 6.90
N ALA A 126 -2.87 -11.06 6.39
CA ALA A 126 -1.60 -11.72 6.64
C ALA A 126 -1.22 -11.67 8.12
N LEU A 127 -1.34 -10.51 8.77
CA LEU A 127 -1.10 -10.36 10.21
C LEU A 127 -2.05 -11.25 11.03
N TRP A 128 -3.33 -11.25 10.68
CA TRP A 128 -4.35 -12.06 11.33
C TRP A 128 -4.06 -13.56 11.20
N ASP A 129 -3.77 -14.02 9.98
CA ASP A 129 -3.44 -15.43 9.72
C ASP A 129 -2.19 -15.88 10.48
N GLU A 130 -1.13 -15.07 10.47
CA GLU A 130 0.11 -15.39 11.20
C GLU A 130 -0.12 -15.47 12.71
N THR A 131 -0.87 -14.53 13.27
CA THR A 131 -1.18 -14.50 14.71
C THR A 131 -1.97 -15.74 15.12
N ARG A 132 -2.97 -16.15 14.31
CA ARG A 132 -3.74 -17.37 14.55
C ARG A 132 -2.88 -18.63 14.49
N ARG A 133 -1.92 -18.70 13.56
CA ARG A 133 -0.99 -19.85 13.44
C ARG A 133 -0.06 -19.96 14.63
N LEU A 134 0.45 -18.84 15.13
CA LEU A 134 1.30 -18.79 16.31
C LEU A 134 0.55 -19.24 17.57
N VAL A 135 -0.70 -18.81 17.74
CA VAL A 135 -1.55 -19.27 18.87
C VAL A 135 -1.87 -20.77 18.75
N ALA A 136 -2.11 -21.27 17.54
CA ALA A 136 -2.42 -22.68 17.30
C ALA A 136 -1.20 -23.62 17.39
N SER A 137 0.03 -23.08 17.42
CA SER A 137 1.27 -23.84 17.50
C SER A 137 1.90 -23.67 18.89
N PRO A 138 1.41 -24.35 19.94
CA PRO A 138 2.02 -24.29 21.26
C PRO A 138 3.47 -24.78 21.20
N SER A 139 4.35 -24.10 21.95
CA SER A 139 5.77 -24.46 22.07
C SER A 139 5.92 -25.95 22.41
N PRO A 140 6.88 -26.68 21.81
CA PRO A 140 7.16 -28.05 22.23
C PRO A 140 7.49 -28.05 23.73
N PRO A 141 7.05 -29.07 24.49
CA PRO A 141 7.38 -29.17 25.91
C PRO A 141 8.91 -29.12 26.06
N VAL A 142 9.39 -28.30 27.00
CA VAL A 142 10.81 -28.26 27.38
C VAL A 142 11.20 -29.68 27.76
N GLN A 143 12.02 -30.33 26.93
CA GLN A 143 12.62 -31.60 27.29
C GLN A 143 13.52 -31.32 28.49
N SER A 144 13.04 -31.66 29.69
CA SER A 144 13.86 -31.72 30.88
C SER A 144 14.93 -32.77 30.60
N THR A 145 16.14 -32.31 30.29
CA THR A 145 17.30 -33.18 30.21
C THR A 145 17.51 -33.77 31.60
N MET A 146 17.08 -35.02 31.79
CA MET A 146 17.45 -35.80 32.97
C MET A 146 18.98 -35.86 33.02
N VAL A 147 19.55 -35.20 34.03
CA VAL A 147 20.96 -35.34 34.38
C VAL A 147 21.13 -36.76 34.92
N PRO A 148 21.96 -37.63 34.31
CA PRO A 148 22.23 -38.94 34.86
C PRO A 148 23.03 -38.81 36.16
N ALA A 149 22.65 -39.63 37.15
CA ALA A 149 23.23 -39.70 38.49
C ALA A 149 24.65 -40.29 38.50
#